data_AF-A0A9P8UV57-F1
#
_entry.id   AF-A0A9P8UV57-F1
#
_cell.length_a   1.000
_cell.length_b   1.000
_cell.length_c   1.000
_cell.angle_alpha   90.00
_cell.angle_beta   90.00
_cell.angle_gamma   90.00
#
_symmetry.space_group_name_H-M   'P 1'
#
loop_
_entity.id
_entity.type
_entity.pdbx_description
1 polymer ?
#
loop_
_entity_poly.entity_id
_entity_poly.type
_entity_poly.pdbx_seq_one_letter_code
_entity_poly.pdbx_strand_id
1 'polypeptide(L)'
;MVAIAKKKGCTAGQLTLAWLLAQGDDIIPIPGTKKVKYLEENVGSLEVQLTKDEVNEIRNLIEATEVHGSRYPGAVMNTLFADTPAL
;
A
#
# COMPACT_ATOMS: atom_id res chain seq x y z
N MET A 1 3.48 -9.28 6.35
CA MET A 1 3.77 -7.89 6.80
C MET A 1 3.99 -7.76 8.31
N VAL A 2 3.05 -8.17 9.19
CA VAL A 2 3.13 -7.90 10.65
C VAL A 2 4.44 -8.38 11.31
N ALA A 3 4.93 -9.56 10.97
CA ALA A 3 6.16 -10.10 11.55
C ALA A 3 7.41 -9.24 11.22
N ILE A 4 7.54 -8.81 9.96
CA ILE A 4 8.65 -7.94 9.51
C ILE A 4 8.53 -6.57 10.16
N ALA A 5 7.33 -6.00 10.20
CA ALA A 5 7.08 -4.69 10.81
C ALA A 5 7.46 -4.68 12.30
N LYS A 6 7.12 -5.75 13.02
CA LYS A 6 7.51 -5.94 14.42
C LYS A 6 9.03 -6.01 14.60
N LYS A 7 9.76 -6.72 13.73
CA LYS A 7 11.24 -6.75 13.75
C LYS A 7 11.85 -5.36 13.52
N LYS A 8 11.21 -4.54 12.68
CA LYS A 8 11.63 -3.16 12.37
C LYS A 8 11.17 -2.11 13.38
N GLY A 9 10.32 -2.47 14.33
CA GLY A 9 9.75 -1.52 15.29
C GLY A 9 8.80 -0.50 14.66
N CYS A 10 8.16 -0.83 13.54
CA CYS A 10 7.19 0.04 12.86
C CYS A 10 5.82 -0.64 12.73
N THR A 11 4.80 0.12 12.33
CA THR A 11 3.49 -0.46 12.02
C THR A 11 3.51 -1.19 10.68
N ALA A 12 2.55 -2.09 10.45
CA ALA A 12 2.40 -2.73 9.14
C ALA A 12 2.09 -1.72 8.03
N GLY A 13 1.37 -0.64 8.35
CA GLY A 13 1.10 0.47 7.42
C GLY A 13 2.39 1.18 7.03
N GLN A 14 3.23 1.49 8.02
CA GLN A 14 4.53 2.11 7.78
C GLN A 14 5.45 1.26 6.92
N LEU A 15 5.56 -0.04 7.25
CA LEU A 15 6.36 -0.98 6.45
C LEU A 15 5.87 -1.03 4.99
N THR A 16 4.55 -0.98 4.78
CA THR A 16 3.96 -1.05 3.43
C THR A 16 4.28 0.20 2.62
N LEU A 17 4.14 1.40 3.21
CA LEU A 17 4.48 2.66 2.54
C LEU A 17 5.97 2.78 2.25
N ALA A 18 6.83 2.38 3.20
CA ALA A 18 8.27 2.33 3.00
C ALA A 18 8.67 1.38 1.87
N TRP A 19 8.03 0.21 1.78
CA TRP A 19 8.30 -0.73 0.70
C TRP A 19 7.86 -0.20 -0.67
N LEU A 20 6.72 0.49 -0.75
CA LEU A 20 6.27 1.13 -1.99
C LEU A 20 7.27 2.20 -2.46
N LEU A 21 7.72 3.06 -1.56
CA LEU A 21 8.73 4.09 -1.85
C LEU A 21 10.07 3.47 -2.30
N ALA A 22 10.41 2.29 -1.80
CA ALA A 22 11.63 1.58 -2.20
C ALA A 22 11.57 0.94 -3.59
N GLN A 23 10.42 0.95 -4.29
CA GLN A 23 10.28 0.34 -5.61
C GLN A 23 10.85 1.18 -6.76
N GLY A 24 11.00 2.50 -6.55
CA GLY A 24 11.52 3.42 -7.55
C GLY A 24 11.11 4.87 -7.27
N ASP A 25 11.87 5.81 -7.81
CA ASP A 25 11.62 7.25 -7.66
C ASP A 25 10.35 7.71 -8.39
N ASP A 26 9.79 6.86 -9.25
CA ASP A 26 8.54 7.06 -9.99
C ASP A 26 7.31 6.51 -9.27
N ILE A 27 7.48 5.90 -8.09
CA ILE A 27 6.39 5.39 -7.26
C ILE A 27 6.08 6.39 -6.15
N ILE A 28 4.94 7.06 -6.27
CA ILE A 28 4.49 8.10 -5.32
C ILE A 28 3.21 7.64 -4.62
N PRO A 29 3.30 7.05 -3.41
CA PRO A 29 2.12 6.68 -2.63
C PRO A 29 1.29 7.90 -2.23
N ILE A 30 -0.04 7.79 -2.33
CA ILE A 30 -1.00 8.84 -1.93
C ILE A 30 -1.91 8.36 -0.80
N PRO A 31 -1.39 8.02 0.38
CA PRO A 31 -2.19 7.46 1.46
C PRO A 31 -3.16 8.50 2.03
N GLY A 32 -4.46 8.23 1.91
CA GLY A 32 -5.53 9.06 2.48
C GLY A 32 -5.94 8.60 3.88
N THR A 33 -6.21 9.55 4.78
CA THR A 33 -6.79 9.28 6.09
C THR A 33 -7.62 10.46 6.59
N LYS A 34 -8.59 10.19 7.48
CA LYS A 34 -9.43 11.20 8.14
C LYS A 34 -8.94 11.59 9.53
N LYS A 35 -7.89 10.94 10.06
CA LYS A 35 -7.41 11.13 11.43
C LYS A 35 -5.95 11.53 11.45
N VAL A 36 -5.63 12.59 12.21
CA VAL A 36 -4.26 13.13 12.35
C VAL A 36 -3.26 12.07 12.81
N LYS A 37 -3.62 11.23 13.80
CA LYS A 37 -2.75 10.13 14.26
C LYS A 37 -2.25 9.23 13.11
N TYR A 38 -3.10 8.93 12.12
CA TYR A 38 -2.70 8.09 10.99
C TYR A 38 -1.95 8.87 9.92
N LEU A 39 -2.15 10.19 9.84
CA LEU A 39 -1.31 11.04 9.01
C LEU A 39 0.12 11.02 9.55
N GLU A 40 0.29 11.20 10.86
CA GLU A 40 1.58 11.09 11.55
C GLU A 40 2.22 9.71 11.36
N GLU A 41 1.42 8.64 11.51
CA GLU A 41 1.89 7.27 11.24
C GLU A 41 2.37 7.11 9.78
N ASN A 42 1.59 7.57 8.79
CA ASN A 42 1.94 7.51 7.38
C ASN A 42 3.23 8.27 7.07
N VAL A 43 3.39 9.49 7.63
CA VAL A 43 4.62 10.28 7.47
C VAL A 43 5.81 9.58 8.10
N GLY A 44 5.63 8.93 9.26
CA GLY A 44 6.69 8.17 9.92
C GLY A 44 7.23 6.98 9.10
N SER A 45 6.55 6.58 8.02
CA SER A 45 7.06 5.57 7.09
C SER A 45 8.34 6.01 6.38
N LEU A 46 8.59 7.31 6.25
CA LEU A 46 9.80 7.87 5.62
C LEU A 46 11.07 7.53 6.44
N GLU A 47 10.92 7.28 7.73
CA GLU A 47 12.01 6.91 8.64
C GLU A 47 12.32 5.39 8.58
N VAL A 48 11.48 4.60 7.91
CA VAL A 48 11.65 3.15 7.82
C VAL A 48 12.58 2.82 6.64
N GLN A 49 13.84 2.59 6.95
CA GLN A 49 14.85 2.18 5.97
C GLN A 49 14.77 0.67 5.71
N LEU A 50 14.67 0.26 4.44
CA LEU A 50 14.65 -1.16 4.04
C LEU A 50 15.95 -1.55 3.34
N THR A 51 16.51 -2.69 3.71
CA THR A 51 17.60 -3.30 2.94
C THR A 51 17.06 -3.97 1.68
N LYS A 52 17.94 -4.23 0.71
CA LYS A 52 17.56 -4.96 -0.51
C LYS A 52 16.97 -6.35 -0.20
N ASP A 53 17.51 -7.03 0.80
CA ASP A 53 17.02 -8.34 1.22
C ASP A 53 15.62 -8.25 1.83
N GLU A 54 15.34 -7.24 2.64
CA GLU A 54 14.00 -6.99 3.20
C GLU A 54 12.99 -6.62 2.11
N VAL A 55 13.40 -5.83 1.12
CA VAL A 55 12.55 -5.51 -0.04
C VAL A 55 12.17 -6.78 -0.81
N ASN A 56 13.13 -7.67 -1.02
CA ASN A 56 12.92 -8.95 -1.70
C ASN A 56 12.09 -9.93 -0.85
N GLU A 57 12.30 -9.98 0.47
CA GLU A 57 11.49 -10.78 1.40
C GLU A 57 10.02 -10.35 1.32
N ILE A 58 9.75 -9.05 1.36
CA ILE A 58 8.38 -8.51 1.24
C ILE A 58 7.78 -8.83 -0.13
N ARG A 59 8.54 -8.67 -1.22
CA ARG A 59 8.09 -9.01 -2.58
C ARG A 59 7.69 -10.47 -2.70
N ASN A 60 8.54 -11.39 -2.23
CA ASN A 60 8.26 -12.83 -2.28
C ASN A 60 6.99 -13.20 -1.49
N LEU A 61 6.77 -12.56 -0.33
CA LEU A 61 5.54 -12.75 0.44
C LEU A 61 4.29 -12.28 -0.32
N ILE A 62 4.37 -11.14 -1.01
CA ILE A 62 3.27 -10.61 -1.82
C ILE A 62 2.99 -11.51 -3.03
N GLU A 63 4.01 -11.95 -3.75
CA GLU A 63 3.87 -12.82 -4.92
C GLU A 63 3.34 -14.21 -4.57
N ALA A 64 3.65 -14.71 -3.37
CA ALA A 64 3.08 -15.95 -2.84
C ALA A 64 1.63 -15.80 -2.34
N THR A 65 1.09 -14.58 -2.28
CA THR A 65 -0.27 -14.34 -1.78
C THR A 65 -1.29 -14.53 -2.90
N GLU A 66 -2.30 -15.36 -2.65
CA GLU A 66 -3.42 -15.53 -3.56
C GLU A 66 -4.35 -14.29 -3.49
N VAL A 67 -4.56 -13.62 -4.62
CA VAL A 67 -5.47 -12.47 -4.72
C VAL A 67 -6.86 -12.97 -5.07
N HIS A 68 -7.78 -12.83 -4.13
CA HIS A 68 -9.18 -13.22 -4.33
C HIS A 68 -10.07 -12.03 -4.69
N GLY A 69 -11.01 -12.25 -5.61
CA GLY A 69 -12.04 -11.29 -5.97
C GLY A 69 -11.67 -10.32 -7.09
N SER A 70 -12.69 -9.67 -7.65
CA SER A 70 -12.54 -8.61 -8.65
C SER A 70 -12.34 -7.24 -8.00
N ARG A 71 -11.82 -6.26 -8.74
CA ARG A 71 -11.61 -4.87 -8.27
C ARG A 71 -12.87 -4.25 -7.66
N TYR A 72 -14.04 -4.57 -8.21
CA TYR A 72 -15.35 -4.22 -7.68
C TYR A 72 -16.27 -5.44 -7.74
N PRO A 73 -17.24 -5.59 -6.82
CA PRO A 73 -18.33 -6.54 -6.99
C PRO A 73 -19.06 -6.27 -8.32
N GLY A 74 -19.52 -7.33 -9.01
CA GLY A 74 -20.08 -7.20 -10.37
C GLY A 74 -21.21 -6.16 -10.48
N ALA A 75 -22.08 -6.06 -9.47
CA ALA A 75 -23.14 -5.06 -9.42
C ALA A 75 -22.60 -3.61 -9.37
N VAL A 76 -21.48 -3.37 -8.67
CA VAL A 76 -20.85 -2.05 -8.56
C VAL A 76 -20.10 -1.71 -9.85
N MET A 77 -19.52 -2.70 -10.53
CA MET A 77 -18.82 -2.49 -11.79
C MET A 77 -19.72 -1.83 -12.85
N ASN A 78 -21.00 -2.22 -12.90
CA ASN A 78 -21.98 -1.65 -13.84
C ASN A 78 -22.35 -0.19 -13.54
N THR A 79 -22.06 0.32 -12.35
CA THR A 79 -22.38 1.71 -11.95
C THR A 79 -21.23 2.69 -12.12
N LEU A 80 -20.01 2.21 -12.42
CA LEU A 80 -18.82 3.06 -12.53
C LEU A 80 -18.80 3.89 -13.82
N PHE A 81 -19.46 3.41 -14.88
CA PHE A 81 -19.55 4.09 -16.18
C PHE A 81 -20.88 4.83 -16.33
N ALA A 82 -21.15 5.79 -15.44
CA ALA A 82 -22.20 6.76 -15.71
C ALA A 82 -21.73 7.62 -16.90
N ASP A 83 -22.30 7.37 -18.08
CA ASP A 83 -21.95 8.08 -19.30
C ASP A 83 -21.97 9.60 -19.08
N THR A 84 -20.99 10.29 -19.66
CA THR A 84 -20.99 11.75 -19.68
C THR A 84 -22.05 12.23 -20.68
N PRO A 85 -22.85 13.26 -20.35
CA PRO A 85 -23.79 13.84 -21.32
C PRO A 85 -23.08 14.22 -22.62
N ALA A 86 -23.76 14.06 -23.74
CA ALA A 86 -23.26 14.58 -25.01
C ALA A 86 -23.02 16.10 -24.89
N LEU A 87 -21.98 16.59 -25.57
CA LEU A 87 -21.59 18.01 -25.60
C LEU A 87 -22.75 18.92 -26.05
#